data_AF-A0A7V9ENT1-F1
#
_entry.id   AF-A0A7V9ENT1-F1
#
_cell.length_a   1.000
_cell.length_b   1.000
_cell.length_c   1.000
_cell.angle_alpha   90.00
_cell.angle_beta   90.00
_cell.angle_gamma   90.00
#
_symmetry.space_group_name_H-M   'P 1'
#
loop_
_entity.id
_entity.type
_entity.pdbx_description
1 polymer ?
#
loop_
_entity_poly.entity_id
_entity_poly.type
_entity_poly.pdbx_seq_one_letter_code
_entity_poly.pdbx_strand_id
1 'polypeptide(L)'
;MSTSEIFLIAMVIIFTVPYLVWRLWRTEYYAPLVVVQIIGGILLGPGVLGGAFPDYYKFVFNPQVIAHLNGIAQWAVMLFVWVAGIELDIQKAWRYRRETGITAGL
;
A
#
# COMPACT_ATOMS: atom_id res chain seq x y z
N MET A 1 14.70 5.78 -20.67
CA MET A 1 14.64 4.77 -19.60
C MET A 1 13.59 3.75 -19.98
N SER A 2 13.87 2.47 -19.78
CA SER A 2 12.88 1.42 -20.01
C SER A 2 11.75 1.51 -18.98
N THR A 3 10.56 1.00 -19.31
CA THR A 3 9.43 0.94 -18.36
C THR A 3 9.82 0.22 -17.07
N SER A 4 10.64 -0.84 -17.17
CA SER A 4 11.13 -1.59 -16.01
C SER A 4 12.02 -0.74 -15.10
N GLU A 5 12.90 0.09 -15.64
CA GLU A 5 13.74 1.00 -14.84
C GLU A 5 12.89 2.02 -14.08
N ILE A 6 11.92 2.64 -14.77
CA ILE A 6 11.03 3.64 -14.16
C ILE A 6 10.15 2.97 -13.09
N PHE A 7 9.67 1.76 -13.36
CA PHE A 7 8.93 0.97 -12.38
C PHE A 7 9.75 0.68 -11.12
N LEU A 8 11.02 0.28 -11.26
CA LEU A 8 11.92 0.09 -10.11
C LEU A 8 12.16 1.39 -9.34
N ILE A 9 12.29 2.53 -10.03
CA ILE A 9 12.37 3.85 -9.39
C ILE A 9 11.09 4.13 -8.59
N ALA A 10 9.92 3.90 -9.19
CA ALA A 10 8.64 4.09 -8.50
C ALA A 10 8.53 3.21 -7.25
N MET A 11 8.95 1.94 -7.32
CA MET A 11 9.00 1.05 -6.14
C MET A 11 9.92 1.61 -5.05
N VAL A 12 11.13 2.03 -5.41
CA VAL A 12 12.08 2.61 -4.45
C VAL A 12 11.49 3.85 -3.80
N ILE A 13 10.82 4.73 -4.55
CA ILE A 13 10.15 5.90 -4.01
C ILE A 13 9.04 5.50 -3.03
N ILE A 14 8.15 4.58 -3.43
CA ILE A 14 7.00 4.13 -2.62
C ILE A 14 7.45 3.51 -1.29
N PHE A 15 8.52 2.71 -1.28
CA PHE A 15 9.03 2.10 -0.05
C PHE A 15 9.88 3.05 0.78
N THR A 16 10.79 3.78 0.14
CA THR A 16 11.85 4.51 0.83
C THR A 16 11.38 5.85 1.34
N VAL A 17 10.58 6.61 0.57
CA VAL A 17 10.16 7.96 0.98
C VAL A 17 9.32 7.92 2.27
N PRO A 18 8.24 7.11 2.37
CA PRO A 18 7.48 7.02 3.61
C PRO A 18 8.29 6.43 4.76
N TYR A 19 9.17 5.46 4.48
CA TYR A 19 10.06 4.89 5.50
C TYR A 19 11.03 5.92 6.07
N LEU A 20 11.66 6.73 5.22
CA LEU A 20 12.56 7.80 5.66
C LEU A 20 11.81 8.85 6.46
N VAL A 21 10.60 9.24 6.03
CA VAL A 21 9.75 10.15 6.82
C VAL A 21 9.48 9.55 8.20
N TRP A 22 9.00 8.30 8.26
CA TRP A 22 8.71 7.61 9.52
C TRP A 22 9.93 7.51 10.44
N ARG A 23 11.09 7.16 9.88
CA ARG A 23 12.32 6.93 10.62
C ARG A 23 12.99 8.23 11.08
N LEU A 24 13.09 9.23 10.20
CA LEU A 24 13.78 10.50 10.49
C LEU A 24 12.96 11.38 11.43
N TRP A 25 11.63 11.39 11.29
CA TRP A 25 10.75 12.15 12.16
C TRP A 25 10.36 11.39 13.44
N ARG A 26 10.84 10.16 13.60
CA ARG A 26 10.61 9.29 14.76
C ARG A 26 9.11 9.18 15.10
N THR A 27 8.27 9.03 14.08
CA THR A 27 6.81 8.94 14.24
C THR A 27 6.33 7.56 14.70
N GLU A 28 7.27 6.65 14.95
CA GLU A 28 7.09 5.30 15.50
C GLU A 28 6.25 5.23 16.78
N TYR A 29 6.23 6.29 17.59
CA TYR A 29 5.36 6.35 18.78
C TYR A 29 3.89 6.66 18.44
N TYR A 30 3.62 7.41 17.36
CA TYR A 30 2.29 7.91 17.02
C TYR A 30 1.58 7.07 15.96
N ALA A 31 2.34 6.57 14.99
CA ALA A 31 1.80 5.87 13.84
C ALA A 31 2.68 4.66 13.47
N PRO A 32 2.07 3.47 13.28
CA PRO A 32 2.74 2.36 12.64
C PRO A 32 3.19 2.74 11.23
N LEU A 33 4.28 2.15 10.75
CA LEU A 33 4.84 2.43 9.42
C LEU A 33 3.80 2.27 8.30
N VAL A 34 2.92 1.27 8.39
CA VAL A 34 1.87 1.03 7.38
C VAL A 34 0.94 2.24 7.21
N VAL A 35 0.62 2.94 8.30
CA VAL A 35 -0.23 4.15 8.26
C VAL A 35 0.50 5.27 7.52
N VAL A 36 1.80 5.45 7.80
CA VAL A 36 2.62 6.45 7.11
C VAL A 36 2.79 6.11 5.62
N GLN A 37 2.89 4.83 5.27
CA GLN A 37 2.92 4.39 3.87
C GLN A 37 1.60 4.66 3.13
N ILE A 38 0.45 4.47 3.77
CA ILE A 38 -0.86 4.82 3.19
C ILE A 38 -0.93 6.32 2.92
N ILE A 39 -0.58 7.14 3.91
CA ILE A 39 -0.56 8.61 3.78
C ILE A 39 0.44 9.03 2.69
N GLY A 40 1.65 8.45 2.70
CA GLY A 40 2.67 8.69 1.70
C GLY A 40 2.21 8.32 0.29
N GLY A 41 1.50 7.21 0.12
CA GLY A 41 0.89 6.81 -1.14
C GLY A 41 -0.14 7.82 -1.65
N ILE A 42 -0.99 8.36 -0.77
CA ILE A 42 -1.96 9.42 -1.11
C ILE A 42 -1.22 10.69 -1.56
N LEU A 43 -0.17 11.10 -0.83
CA LEU A 43 0.64 12.28 -1.17
C LEU A 43 1.42 12.11 -2.48
N LEU A 44 1.94 10.90 -2.75
CA LEU A 44 2.60 10.56 -4.02
C LEU A 44 1.61 10.39 -5.17
N GLY A 45 0.31 10.31 -4.88
CA GLY A 45 -0.75 10.15 -5.86
C GLY A 45 -0.99 11.38 -6.75
N PRO A 46 -1.88 11.25 -7.74
CA PRO A 46 -2.11 12.29 -8.75
C PRO A 46 -2.73 13.56 -8.16
N GLY A 47 -3.46 13.46 -7.04
CA GLY A 47 -4.13 14.60 -6.41
C GLY A 47 -3.17 15.59 -5.74
N VAL A 48 -2.02 15.13 -5.26
CA VAL A 48 -1.04 15.97 -4.55
C VAL A 48 0.23 16.10 -5.37
N LEU A 49 1.02 15.02 -5.53
CA LEU A 49 2.23 15.06 -6.35
C LEU A 49 1.91 15.36 -7.82
N GLY A 50 0.85 14.78 -8.37
CA GLY A 50 0.43 15.05 -9.75
C GLY A 50 -0.08 16.48 -9.98
N GLY A 51 -0.65 17.11 -8.95
CA GLY A 51 -1.05 18.52 -9.00
C GLY A 51 0.12 19.49 -8.82
N ALA A 52 1.02 19.19 -7.88
CA ALA A 52 2.17 20.05 -7.57
C ALA A 52 3.31 19.94 -8.60
N PHE A 53 3.58 18.73 -9.09
CA PHE A 53 4.68 18.42 -10.02
C PHE A 53 4.21 17.50 -11.15
N PRO A 54 3.38 18.00 -12.08
CA PRO A 54 2.72 17.18 -13.10
C PRO A 54 3.68 16.45 -14.04
N ASP A 55 4.78 17.09 -14.45
CA ASP A 55 5.74 16.46 -15.36
C ASP A 55 6.56 15.35 -14.67
N TYR A 56 6.94 15.56 -13.42
CA TYR A 56 7.59 14.54 -12.60
C TYR A 56 6.67 13.35 -12.36
N TYR A 57 5.40 13.61 -12.00
CA TYR A 57 4.41 12.56 -11.82
C TYR A 57 4.18 11.75 -13.09
N LYS A 58 4.02 12.41 -14.25
CA LYS A 58 3.86 11.71 -15.54
C LYS A 58 5.08 10.89 -15.93
N PHE A 59 6.28 11.31 -15.52
CA PHE A 59 7.50 10.56 -15.76
C PHE A 59 7.54 9.27 -14.90
N VAL A 60 7.43 9.42 -13.58
CA VAL A 60 7.57 8.30 -12.62
C VAL A 60 6.34 7.38 -12.61
N PHE A 61 5.14 7.95 -12.60
CA PHE A 61 3.86 7.26 -12.53
C PHE A 61 3.12 7.34 -13.88
N ASN A 62 3.82 7.00 -14.97
CA ASN A 62 3.19 6.86 -16.27
C ASN A 62 2.17 5.68 -16.30
N PRO A 63 1.24 5.64 -17.26
CA PRO A 63 0.20 4.62 -17.31
C PRO A 63 0.71 3.17 -17.30
N GLN A 64 1.86 2.89 -17.93
CA GLN A 64 2.44 1.56 -17.97
C GLN A 64 2.98 1.14 -16.60
N VAL A 65 3.67 2.05 -15.89
CA VAL A 65 4.16 1.81 -14.52
C VAL A 65 2.99 1.62 -13.56
N ILE A 66 1.94 2.44 -13.66
CA ILE A 66 0.71 2.27 -12.86
C ILE A 66 0.07 0.90 -13.13
N ALA A 67 0.00 0.46 -14.40
CA ALA A 67 -0.53 -0.86 -14.73
C ALA A 67 0.28 -2.00 -14.08
N HIS A 68 1.61 -1.90 -14.09
CA HIS A 68 2.48 -2.87 -13.39
C HIS A 68 2.30 -2.86 -11.87
N LEU A 69 2.22 -1.67 -11.27
CA LEU A 69 1.94 -1.51 -9.83
C LEU A 69 0.58 -2.11 -9.45
N ASN A 70 -0.46 -1.87 -10.25
CA ASN A 70 -1.79 -2.45 -10.04
C ASN A 70 -1.76 -3.98 -10.10
N GLY A 71 -1.02 -4.56 -11.06
CA GLY A 71 -0.85 -6.00 -11.13
C GLY A 71 -0.26 -6.57 -9.85
N ILE A 72 0.82 -5.97 -9.34
CA ILE A 72 1.44 -6.41 -8.07
C ILE A 72 0.51 -6.18 -6.89
N ALA A 73 -0.24 -5.07 -6.85
CA ALA A 73 -1.20 -4.79 -5.79
C ALA A 73 -2.29 -5.88 -5.72
N GLN A 74 -2.80 -6.33 -6.87
CA GLN A 74 -3.76 -7.44 -6.93
C GLN A 74 -3.15 -8.74 -6.39
N TRP A 75 -1.91 -9.06 -6.79
CA TRP A 75 -1.19 -10.21 -6.24
C TRP A 75 -1.01 -10.10 -4.72
N ALA A 76 -0.61 -8.94 -4.22
CA ALA A 76 -0.41 -8.70 -2.79
C ALA A 76 -1.72 -8.88 -2.00
N VAL A 77 -2.84 -8.37 -2.50
CA VAL A 77 -4.16 -8.55 -1.87
C VAL A 77 -4.58 -10.02 -1.87
N MET A 78 -4.42 -10.73 -3.00
CA MET A 78 -4.74 -12.15 -3.07
C MET A 78 -3.92 -12.98 -2.08
N LEU A 79 -2.61 -12.74 -2.01
CA LEU A 79 -1.72 -13.42 -1.07
C LEU A 79 -2.06 -13.07 0.38
N PHE A 80 -2.34 -11.79 0.67
CA PHE A 80 -2.74 -11.34 2.01
C PHE A 80 -4.00 -12.05 2.50
N VAL A 81 -5.06 -12.07 1.68
CA VAL A 81 -6.32 -12.74 2.02
C VAL A 81 -6.14 -14.25 2.12
N TRP A 82 -5.29 -14.85 1.27
CA TRP A 82 -5.00 -16.28 1.34
C TRP A 82 -4.30 -16.66 2.65
N VAL A 83 -3.26 -15.93 3.05
CA VAL A 83 -2.57 -16.16 4.34
C VAL A 83 -3.53 -15.96 5.51
N ALA A 84 -4.32 -14.89 5.50
CA ALA A 84 -5.35 -14.66 6.52
C ALA A 84 -6.37 -15.81 6.60
N GLY A 85 -6.73 -16.40 5.44
CA GLY A 85 -7.60 -17.57 5.38
C GLY A 85 -6.97 -18.85 5.95
N ILE A 86 -5.65 -19.03 5.80
CA ILE A 86 -4.92 -20.17 6.39
C ILE A 86 -4.81 -20.04 7.92
N GLU A 87 -4.60 -18.81 8.41
CA GLU A 87 -4.52 -18.52 9.85
C GLU A 87 -5.90 -18.55 10.56
N LEU A 88 -7.00 -18.57 9.79
CA LEU A 88 -8.36 -18.56 10.32
C LEU A 88 -8.79 -19.93 10.89
N ASP A 89 -9.06 -19.97 12.19
CA ASP A 89 -9.69 -21.12 12.86
C ASP A 89 -11.21 -21.11 12.62
N ILE A 90 -11.66 -21.89 11.63
CA ILE A 90 -13.07 -21.98 11.23
C ILE A 90 -13.96 -22.49 12.37
N GLN A 91 -13.47 -23.40 13.21
CA GLN A 91 -14.26 -23.96 14.30
C GLN A 91 -14.55 -22.90 15.36
N LYS A 92 -13.54 -22.10 15.73
CA LYS A 92 -13.73 -20.95 16.62
C LYS A 92 -14.60 -19.88 15.97
N ALA A 93 -14.37 -19.55 14.71
CA ALA A 93 -15.19 -18.59 13.98
C ALA A 93 -16.68 -18.98 13.97
N TRP A 94 -16.97 -20.28 13.79
CA TRP A 94 -18.34 -20.81 13.82
C TRP A 94 -18.94 -20.79 15.23
N ARG A 95 -18.16 -21.13 16.26
CA ARG A 95 -18.58 -21.08 17.66
C ARG A 95 -18.99 -19.67 18.09
N TYR A 96 -18.27 -18.65 17.64
CA TYR A 96 -18.51 -17.24 17.97
C TYR A 96 -19.17 -16.46 16.82
N ARG A 97 -19.89 -17.14 15.91
CA ARG A 97 -20.41 -16.57 14.65
C ARG A 97 -21.21 -15.27 14.77
N ARG A 98 -21.89 -15.04 15.90
CA ARG A 98 -22.61 -13.77 16.15
C ARG A 98 -21.63 -12.62 16.40
N GLU A 99 -20.66 -12.83 17.28
CA GLU A 99 -19.65 -11.83 17.64
C GLU A 99 -18.72 -11.56 16.46
N THR A 100 -18.25 -12.63 15.78
CA THR A 100 -17.45 -12.53 14.57
C THR A 100 -18.20 -11.80 13.46
N GLY A 101 -19.50 -12.11 13.25
CA GLY A 101 -20.31 -11.46 12.24
C GLY A 101 -20.56 -9.97 12.50
N ILE A 102 -20.78 -9.59 13.77
CA ILE A 102 -20.91 -8.18 14.15
C ILE A 102 -19.59 -7.45 13.94
N THR A 103 -18.47 -8.04 14.37
CA THR A 103 -17.14 -7.41 14.26
C THR A 103 -16.66 -7.28 12.82
N ALA A 104 -16.92 -8.28 11.97
CA ALA A 104 -16.57 -8.22 10.55
C ALA A 104 -17.49 -7.30 9.72
N GLY A 105 -18.65 -6.93 10.27
CA GLY A 105 -19.59 -6.00 9.66
C GLY A 105 -19.41 -4.53 10.06
N LEU A 106 -18.50 -4.24 11.00
CA LEU A 106 -18.07 -2.90 11.39
C LEU A 106 -16.91 -2.42 10.50
#